data_AF-A0A1Z4KWX1-F1
#
_entry.id   AF-A0A1Z4KWX1-F1
#
_cell.length_a   1.000
_cell.length_b   1.000
_cell.length_c   1.000
_cell.angle_alpha   90.00
_cell.angle_beta   90.00
_cell.angle_gamma   90.00
#
_symmetry.space_group_name_H-M   'P 1'
#
loop_
_entity.id
_entity.type
_entity.pdbx_description
1 polymer ?
#
loop_
_entity_poly.entity_id
_entity_poly.type
_entity_poly.pdbx_seq_one_letter_code
_entity_poly.pdbx_strand_id
1 'polypeptide(L)' 'MTPESFIELVNVASQIATKRNKAIAVFNIDNTYYMVDACKWEQGCPYGLYVMTVEPGQKPSKVLDLAEIFHNLS' A
#
# COMPACT_ATOMS: atom_id res chain seq x y z
N MET A 1 10.55 14.75 4.68
CA MET A 1 9.34 14.36 5.45
C MET A 1 9.79 13.69 6.74
N THR A 2 9.10 13.89 7.87
CA THR A 2 9.42 13.14 9.11
C THR A 2 8.71 11.78 9.12
N PRO A 3 9.17 10.80 9.90
CA PRO A 3 8.48 9.51 10.05
C PRO A 3 7.01 9.66 10.46
N GLU A 4 6.70 10.59 11.37
CA GLU A 4 5.35 10.83 11.88
C GLU A 4 4.42 11.34 10.78
N SER A 5 4.87 12.33 10.00
CA SER A 5 4.09 12.84 8.86
C SER A 5 3.85 11.78 7.79
N PHE A 6 4.80 10.86 7.60
CA PHE A 6 4.64 9.75 6.66
C PHE A 6 3.61 8.72 7.17
N ILE A 7 3.65 8.38 8.46
CA ILE A 7 2.65 7.50 9.09
C ILE A 7 1.24 8.10 8.98
N GLU A 8 1.10 9.41 9.17
CA GLU A 8 -0.18 10.10 9.00
C GLU A 8 -0.70 9.99 7.57
N LEU A 9 0.16 10.20 6.57
CA LEU A 9 -0.16 10.01 5.15
C LEU A 9 -0.63 8.58 4.84
N VAL A 10 0.07 7.58 5.36
CA VAL A 10 -0.32 6.16 5.23
C VAL A 10 -1.70 5.92 5.83
N ASN A 11 -1.97 6.44 7.04
CA ASN A 11 -3.29 6.32 7.69
C ASN A 11 -4.41 6.98 6.88
N VAL A 12 -4.16 8.18 6.34
CA VAL A 12 -5.12 8.88 5.46
C VAL A 12 -5.40 8.05 4.21
N ALA A 13 -4.37 7.48 3.58
CA ALA A 13 -4.51 6.62 2.41
C ALA A 13 -5.35 5.37 2.72
N SER A 14 -5.09 4.70 3.86
CA SER A 14 -5.88 3.55 4.33
C SER A 14 -7.35 3.93 4.53
N GLN A 15 -7.63 5.01 5.25
CA GLN A 15 -9.01 5.48 5.49
C GLN A 15 -9.76 5.78 4.20
N ILE A 16 -9.10 6.40 3.21
CA ILE A 16 -9.70 6.68 1.90
C ILE A 16 -10.01 5.38 1.16
N ALA A 17 -9.10 4.39 1.17
CA ALA A 17 -9.32 3.09 0.55
C ALA A 17 -10.49 2.34 1.20
N THR A 18 -10.53 2.25 2.53
CA THR A 18 -11.64 1.63 3.28
C THR A 18 -12.97 2.31 2.95
N LYS A 19 -13.04 3.65 2.99
CA LYS A 19 -14.26 4.41 2.64
C LYS A 19 -14.74 4.17 1.20
N ARG A 20 -13.83 3.83 0.29
CA ARG A 20 -14.13 3.54 -1.11
C ARG A 20 -14.31 2.05 -1.40
N ASN A 21 -14.30 1.21 -0.35
CA ASN A 21 -14.32 -0.25 -0.46
C ASN A 21 -13.25 -0.78 -1.42
N LYS A 22 -12.01 -0.26 -1.27
CA LYS A 22 -10.83 -0.68 -2.02
C LYS A 22 -9.86 -1.37 -1.08
N ALA A 23 -9.33 -2.52 -1.51
CA ALA A 23 -8.33 -3.26 -0.75
C ALA A 23 -6.97 -2.54 -0.70
N ILE A 24 -6.62 -1.79 -1.76
CA ILE A 24 -5.32 -1.14 -1.91
C ILE A 24 -5.47 0.36 -2.14
N ALA A 25 -4.69 1.17 -1.42
CA ALA A 25 -4.38 2.56 -1.77
C ALA A 25 -2.98 2.65 -2.39
N VAL A 26 -2.81 3.53 -3.37
CA VAL A 26 -1.50 3.83 -3.98
C VAL A 26 -1.29 5.34 -3.97
N PHE A 27 -0.12 5.78 -3.54
CA PHE A 27 0.29 7.18 -3.61
C PHE A 27 1.78 7.30 -3.94
N ASN A 28 2.21 8.50 -4.34
CA ASN A 28 3.59 8.78 -4.76
C ASN A 28 4.19 9.93 -3.92
N ILE A 29 5.43 9.76 -3.47
CA ILE A 29 6.25 10.79 -2.82
C ILE A 29 7.66 10.69 -3.40
N ASP A 30 8.23 11.80 -3.86
CA ASP A 30 9.62 11.89 -4.34
C ASP A 30 9.99 10.76 -5.33
N ASN A 31 9.12 10.51 -6.31
CA ASN A 31 9.28 9.47 -7.33
C ASN A 31 9.30 8.02 -6.78
N THR A 32 8.85 7.81 -5.56
CA THR A 32 8.62 6.48 -4.97
C THR A 32 7.13 6.24 -4.83
N TYR A 33 6.64 5.11 -5.35
CA TYR A 33 5.27 4.70 -5.14
C TYR A 33 5.15 3.89 -3.86
N TYR A 34 4.04 4.05 -3.15
CA TYR A 34 3.71 3.31 -1.95
C TYR A 34 2.36 2.64 -2.15
N MET A 35 2.29 1.34 -1.85
CA MET A 35 1.04 0.58 -1.81
C MET A 35 0.69 0.30 -0.36
N VAL A 36 -0.57 0.51 -0.01
CA VAL A 36 -1.10 0.30 1.33
C VAL A 36 -2.24 -0.70 1.25
N ASP A 37 -2.14 -1.79 2.00
CA ASP A 37 -3.19 -2.79 2.21
C ASP A 37 -4.15 -2.29 3.28
N ALA A 38 -5.31 -1.80 2.85
CA ALA A 38 -6.32 -1.22 3.71
C ALA A 38 -7.01 -2.28 4.58
N CYS A 39 -7.09 -3.53 4.11
CA CYS A 39 -7.68 -4.62 4.88
C CYS A 39 -6.78 -4.98 6.07
N LYS A 40 -5.47 -5.11 5.85
CA LYS A 40 -4.51 -5.35 6.95
C LYS A 40 -4.46 -4.18 7.93
N TRP A 41 -4.52 -2.94 7.42
CA TRP A 41 -4.62 -1.76 8.27
C TRP A 41 -5.88 -1.80 9.15
N GLU A 42 -7.03 -2.10 8.58
CA GLU A 42 -8.32 -2.19 9.30
C GLU A 42 -8.30 -3.31 10.36
N GLN A 43 -7.57 -4.39 10.12
CA GLN A 43 -7.33 -5.47 11.09
C GLN A 43 -6.36 -5.08 12.22
N GLY A 44 -5.84 -3.85 12.23
CA GLY A 44 -4.90 -3.37 13.25
C GLY A 44 -3.49 -3.94 13.09
N CYS A 45 -3.11 -4.34 11.88
CA CYS A 45 -1.77 -4.87 11.62
C CYS A 45 -0.69 -3.82 11.95
N PRO A 46 0.43 -4.21 12.59
CA PRO A 46 1.53 -3.29 12.87
C PRO A 46 2.02 -2.52 11.64
N TYR A 47 2.41 -1.27 11.86
CA TYR A 47 3.00 -0.43 10.82
C TYR A 47 4.21 -1.11 10.17
N GLY A 48 4.30 -1.03 8.83
CA GLY A 48 5.32 -1.70 8.02
C GLY A 48 4.90 -3.07 7.48
N LEU A 49 3.84 -3.70 8.01
CA LEU A 49 3.32 -4.99 7.51
C LEU A 49 2.20 -4.85 6.48
N TYR A 50 1.68 -3.63 6.32
CA TYR A 50 0.59 -3.29 5.40
C TYR A 50 0.96 -2.16 4.43
N VAL A 51 2.21 -1.68 4.45
CA VAL A 51 2.73 -0.67 3.51
C VAL A 51 3.99 -1.18 2.86
N MET A 52 4.10 -1.03 1.54
CA MET A 52 5.28 -1.41 0.78
C MET A 52 5.65 -0.34 -0.25
N THR A 53 6.94 -0.20 -0.51
CA THR A 53 7.45 0.63 -1.61
C THR A 53 7.39 -0.14 -2.93
N VAL A 54 7.08 0.59 -4.00
CA VAL A 54 7.17 0.12 -5.38
C VAL A 54 8.12 1.05 -6.09
N GLU A 55 9.31 0.55 -6.40
CA GLU A 55 10.29 1.31 -7.18
C GLU A 55 9.83 1.38 -8.64
N PRO A 56 9.75 2.58 -9.24
CA PRO A 56 9.50 2.73 -10.66
C PRO A 56 10.75 2.32 -11.45
N GLY A 57 10.89 1.01 -11.66
CA GLY A 57 12.01 0.42 -12.39
C GLY A 57 11.76 -0.98 -12.94
N GLN A 58 10.66 -1.64 -12.54
CA GLN A 58 10.26 -2.92 -13.12
C GLN A 58 9.05 -2.72 -14.03
N LYS A 59 9.21 -3.09 -15.31
CA LYS A 59 8.16 -3.06 -16.33
C LYS A 59 6.81 -3.51 -15.74
N PRO A 60 5.70 -2.79 -15.98
CA PRO A 60 4.37 -3.14 -15.45
C PRO A 60 3.90 -4.57 -15.76
N SER A 61 4.49 -5.21 -16.78
CA SER A 61 4.27 -6.62 -17.13
C SER A 61 4.71 -7.61 -16.06
N LYS A 62 5.43 -7.20 -15.01
CA LYS A 62 5.78 -8.04 -13.84
C LYS A 62 5.00 -7.70 -12.57
N VAL A 63 4.29 -6.57 -12.52
CA VAL A 63 3.55 -6.11 -11.33
C VAL A 63 2.14 -6.72 -11.28
N LEU A 64 1.58 -7.10 -12.43
CA LEU A 64 0.32 -7.86 -12.52
C LEU A 64 0.37 -9.21 -11.77
N ASP A 65 1.56 -9.74 -11.53
CA ASP A 65 1.77 -11.02 -10.83
C ASP A 65 1.63 -10.89 -9.29
N LEU A 66 1.73 -9.67 -8.72
CA LEU A 66 1.62 -9.50 -7.26
C LEU A 66 0.20 -9.73 -6.73
N ALA A 67 -0.82 -9.35 -7.50
CA ALA A 67 -2.22 -9.66 -7.14
C ALA A 67 -2.50 -11.17 -7.21
N GLU A 68 -1.82 -11.88 -8.13
CA GLU A 68 -1.90 -13.33 -8.29
C GLU A 68 -1.16 -14.06 -7.16
N ILE A 69 -0.01 -13.55 -6.72
CA ILE A 69 0.75 -14.07 -5.57
C ILE A 69 -0.06 -13.95 -4.27
N PHE A 70 -0.78 -12.86 -4.04
CA PHE A 70 -1.64 -12.72 -2.86
C PHE A 70 -2.88 -13.63 -2.88
N HIS A 71 -3.41 -13.97 -4.07
CA HIS A 71 -4.53 -14.90 -4.21
C HIS A 71 -4.12 -16.37 -4.00
N ASN A 72 -2.88 -16.72 -4.35
CA ASN A 72 -2.36 -18.10 -4.25
C ASN A 72 -1.76 -18.45 -2.87
N LEU A 73 -1.75 -17.51 -1.93
CA LEU A 73 -1.25 -17.70 -0.55
C LEU A 73 -2.37 -17.78 0.51
N SER A 74 -3.64 -17.76 0.08
CA SER A 74 -4.83 -18.00 0.90
C SER A 74 -5.44 -19.36 0.63
#